data_AF-A0A4Q2Y0K7-F1
#
_entry.id   AF-A0A4Q2Y0K7-F1
#
_cell.length_a   1.000
_cell.length_b   1.000
_cell.length_c   1.000
_cell.angle_alpha   90.00
_cell.angle_beta   90.00
_cell.angle_gamma   90.00
#
_symmetry.space_group_name_H-M   'P 1'
#
loop_
_entity.id
_entity.type
_entity.pdbx_description
1 polymer ?
#
loop_
_entity_poly.entity_id
_entity_poly.type
_entity_poly.pdbx_seq_one_letter_code
_entity_poly.pdbx_strand_id
1 'polypeptide(L)' 'MPSSVIRRWDYDETARRLDLLFVSGKRYSYYEVPPEVAAAMRVAASKGSYFNENIRDHFAFSRRGATNIDDIAAE' A
#
# COMPACT_ATOMS: atom_id res chain seq x y z
N MET A 1 0.07 20.80 7.21
CA MET A 1 -0.72 20.36 6.04
C MET A 1 -0.61 18.84 5.94
N PRO A 2 -1.68 18.05 6.10
CA PRO A 2 -1.58 16.61 5.92
C PRO A 2 -1.71 16.28 4.43
N SER A 3 -0.63 16.52 3.68
CA SER A 3 -0.53 16.09 2.28
C SER A 3 -0.27 14.59 2.23
N SER A 4 -1.27 13.79 2.59
CA SER A 4 -1.12 12.34 2.56
C SER A 4 -1.03 11.87 1.11
N VAL A 5 0.17 11.47 0.68
CA VAL A 5 0.42 10.85 -0.64
C VAL A 5 -0.35 9.54 -0.82
N ILE A 6 -0.85 8.96 0.28
CA ILE A 6 -1.66 7.76 0.32
C ILE A 6 -3.13 8.17 0.26
N ARG A 7 -3.81 7.74 -0.80
CA ARG A 7 -5.23 7.96 -1.05
C ARG A 7 -6.09 6.93 -0.32
N ARG A 8 -5.69 5.66 -0.38
CA ARG A 8 -6.34 4.55 0.31
C ARG A 8 -5.30 3.51 0.66
N TRP A 9 -5.57 2.78 1.74
CA TRP A 9 -4.80 1.61 2.11
C TRP A 9 -5.74 0.56 2.68
N ASP A 10 -5.30 -0.70 2.63
CA ASP A 10 -6.02 -1.86 3.13
C ASP A 10 -5.00 -2.88 3.64
N TYR A 11 -5.32 -3.59 4.73
CA TYR A 11 -4.43 -4.58 5.31
C TYR A 11 -5.15 -5.91 5.50
N ASP A 12 -4.57 -6.96 4.92
CA ASP A 12 -5.01 -8.34 5.06
C ASP A 12 -4.14 -9.03 6.11
N GLU A 13 -4.72 -9.29 7.28
CA GLU A 13 -4.02 -9.95 8.40
C GLU A 13 -3.66 -11.40 8.10
N THR A 14 -4.47 -12.08 7.28
CA THR A 14 -4.27 -13.50 6.94
C THR A 14 -3.09 -13.65 5.98
N ALA A 15 -3.02 -12.77 4.98
CA ALA A 15 -1.93 -12.75 4.01
C ALA A 15 -0.72 -11.89 4.44
N ARG A 16 -0.81 -11.18 5.58
CA ARG A 16 0.15 -10.16 6.03
C ARG A 16 0.51 -9.19 4.90
N ARG A 17 -0.53 -8.74 4.20
CA ARG A 17 -0.40 -7.94 2.98
C ARG A 17 -0.98 -6.56 3.19
N LEU A 18 -0.20 -5.53 2.88
CA LEU A 18 -0.63 -4.14 2.91
C LEU A 18 -0.78 -3.62 1.47
N ASP A 19 -2.02 -3.39 1.05
CA ASP A 19 -2.35 -2.80 -0.23
C ASP A 19 -2.42 -1.27 -0.09
N LEU A 20 -1.68 -0.56 -0.95
CA LEU A 20 -1.56 0.90 -0.96
C LEU A 20 -1.99 1.47 -2.31
N LEU A 21 -2.86 2.48 -2.26
CA LEU A 21 -3.24 3.31 -3.39
C LEU A 21 -2.73 4.73 -3.16
N PHE A 22 -1.81 5.15 -4.01
CA PHE A 22 -1.31 6.52 -4.00
C PHE A 22 -2.28 7.48 -4.69
N VAL A 23 -2.22 8.76 -4.32
CA VAL A 23 -2.99 9.83 -4.99
C VAL A 23 -2.71 9.92 -6.49
N SER A 24 -1.52 9.48 -6.92
CA SER A 24 -1.13 9.38 -8.33
C SER A 24 -1.80 8.21 -9.08
N GLY A 25 -2.64 7.41 -8.40
CA GLY A 25 -3.30 6.22 -8.98
C GLY A 25 -2.45 4.95 -8.97
N LYS A 26 -1.18 5.03 -8.56
CA LYS A 26 -0.30 3.86 -8.48
C LYS A 26 -0.73 2.95 -7.33
N ARG A 27 -0.78 1.64 -7.59
CA ARG A 27 -1.12 0.61 -6.60
C ARG A 27 0.08 -0.26 -6.29
N TYR A 28 0.32 -0.47 -5.01
CA TYR A 28 1.40 -1.31 -4.50
C TYR A 28 0.84 -2.27 -3.48
N SER A 29 1.31 -3.52 -3.50
CA SER A 29 1.01 -4.51 -2.49
C SER A 29 2.32 -4.85 -1.80
N TYR A 30 2.42 -4.56 -0.51
CA TYR A 30 3.54 -4.91 0.36
C TYR A 30 3.22 -6.22 1.07
N TYR A 31 4.17 -7.13 1.12
CA TYR A 31 4.02 -8.47 1.69
C TYR A 31 4.85 -8.61 2.96
N GLU A 32 4.49 -9.60 3.78
CA GLU A 32 5.16 -9.90 5.05
C GLU A 32 5.12 -8.73 6.03
N VAL A 33 4.14 -7.84 5.90
CA VAL A 33 3.96 -6.69 6.77
C VAL A 33 3.32 -7.16 8.07
N PRO A 34 3.95 -6.95 9.24
CA PRO A 34 3.37 -7.34 10.52
C PRO A 34 2.11 -6.53 10.87
N PRO A 35 1.17 -7.10 11.64
CA PRO A 35 -0.05 -6.39 12.06
C PRO A 35 0.25 -5.17 12.94
N GLU A 36 1.35 -5.19 13.70
CA GLU A 36 1.85 -4.03 14.45
C GLU A 36 2.18 -2.83 13.54
N VAL A 37 2.77 -3.08 12.37
CA VAL A 37 3.09 -2.01 11.40
C VAL A 37 1.82 -1.42 10.81
N ALA A 38 0.82 -2.26 10.52
CA ALA A 38 -0.49 -1.82 10.04
C ALA A 38 -1.27 -1.04 11.11
N ALA A 39 -1.21 -1.47 12.37
CA ALA A 39 -1.83 -0.79 13.50
C ALA A 39 -1.20 0.60 13.73
N ALA A 40 0.14 0.67 13.72
CA ALA A 40 0.88 1.93 13.79
C ALA A 40 0.56 2.85 12.59
N MET A 41 0.44 2.29 11.38
CA MET A 41 -0.02 3.03 10.21
C MET A 41 -1.41 3.62 10.43
N ARG A 42 -2.34 2.91 11.11
CA ARG A 42 -3.69 3.40 11.41
C ARG A 42 -3.71 4.60 12.34
N VAL A 43 -2.82 4.67 13.32
CA VAL A 43 -2.77 5.77 14.31
C VAL A 43 -1.77 6.88 13.95
N ALA A 44 -0.88 6.67 12.99
CA ALA A 44 0.11 7.67 12.58
C ALA A 44 -0.51 9.00 12.14
N ALA A 45 0.05 10.12 12.62
CA ALA A 45 -0.39 11.47 12.26
C ALA A 45 -0.20 11.80 10.77
N SER A 46 0.85 11.24 10.15
CA SER A 46 1.13 11.35 8.72
C SER A 46 1.34 9.97 8.12
N LYS A 47 0.38 9.49 7.33
CA LYS A 47 0.48 8.18 6.67
C LYS A 47 1.64 8.14 5.69
N GLY A 48 1.90 9.24 4.99
CA GLY A 48 3.01 9.36 4.04
C GLY A 48 4.37 9.31 4.71
N SER A 49 4.56 10.01 5.83
CA SER A 49 5.83 9.98 6.58
C SER A 49 6.09 8.58 7.14
N TYR A 50 5.10 8.03 7.85
CA TYR A 50 5.20 6.68 8.40
C TYR A 50 5.55 5.63 7.33
N PHE A 51 4.89 5.69 6.18
CA PHE A 51 5.18 4.80 5.06
C PHE A 51 6.62 4.93 4.55
N ASN A 52 7.13 6.16 4.36
CA ASN A 52 8.48 6.38 3.88
C ASN A 52 9.53 5.88 4.88
N GLU A 53 9.27 6.03 6.17
CA GLU A 53 10.24 5.69 7.24
C GLU A 53 10.20 4.23 7.65
N ASN A 54 9.02 3.58 7.61
CA ASN A 54 8.83 2.25 8.21
C ASN A 54 8.45 1.16 7.19
N ILE A 55 8.06 1.52 5.96
CA ILE A 55 7.48 0.54 5.00
C ILE A 55 8.24 0.48 3.68
N ARG A 56 8.50 1.64 3.05
CA ARG A 56 8.95 1.72 1.64
C ARG A 56 10.12 0.80 1.30
N ASP A 57 11.15 0.80 2.13
CA ASP A 57 12.40 0.05 1.92
C ASP A 57 12.57 -1.12 2.90
N HIS A 58 11.53 -1.43 3.69
CA HIS A 58 11.57 -2.45 4.74
C HIS A 58 10.87 -3.76 4.37
N PHE A 59 9.99 -3.73 3.36
CA PHE A 59 9.16 -4.89 3.00
C PHE A 59 9.19 -5.15 1.50
N ALA A 60 9.08 -6.43 1.15
CA ALA A 60 8.92 -6.85 -0.24
C ALA A 60 7.61 -6.28 -0.81
N PHE A 61 7.67 -5.72 -2.01
CA PHE A 61 6.49 -5.14 -2.65
C PHE A 61 6.37 -5.53 -4.11
N SER A 62 5.13 -5.58 -4.58
CA SER A 62 4.81 -5.68 -5.99
C SER A 62 3.96 -4.48 -6.41
N ARG A 63 4.31 -3.89 -7.55
CA ARG A 63 3.48 -2.86 -8.17
C ARG A 63 2.35 -3.57 -8.91
N ARG A 64 1.12 -3.39 -8.44
CA ARG A 64 -0.07 -3.78 -9.20
C ARG A 64 -0.19 -2.78 -10.35
N GLY A 65 0.20 -3.20 -11.55
CA GLY A 65 -0.09 -2.45 -12.76
C GLY A 65 -1.57 -2.11 -12.80
N ALA A 66 -1.94 -0.98 -13.40
CA ALA A 66 -3.31 -0.81 -13.84
C ALA A 66 -3.57 -1.98 -14.78
N THR A 67 -4.36 -2.97 -14.34
CA THR A 67 -4.89 -3.97 -15.25
C THR A 67 -5.65 -3.16 -16.29
N ASN A 68 -5.05 -2.99 -17.47
CA ASN A 68 -5.80 -2.53 -18.63
C ASN A 68 -6.91 -3.56 -18.78
N ILE A 69 -8.14 -3.10 -18.64
CA ILE A 69 -9.34 -3.92 -18.78
C ILE A 69 -9.43 -4.49 -20.21
N ASP A 70 -8.59 -3.99 -21.13
CA ASP A 70 -8.36 -4.46 -22.49
C ASP A 70 -7.54 -5.76 -22.59
N ASP A 71 -6.86 -6.22 -21.52
CA ASP A 71 -6.07 -7.47 -21.53
C ASP A 71 -6.93 -8.73 -21.26
N ILE A 72 -8.21 -8.53 -20.90
CA ILE A 72 -9.15 -9.62 -20.54
C ILE A 72 -10.05 -10.01 -21.74
N ALA A 73 -9.74 -9.52 -22.95
CA ALA A 73 -10.52 -9.81 -24.17
C ALA A 73 -9.74 -10.63 -25.23
N ALA A 74 -8.79 -11.46 -24.79
CA ALA A 74 -8.07 -12.38 -25.66
C ALA A 74 -8.17 -13.83 -25.16
N GLU A 75 -9.40 -14.35 -25.08
CA GLU A 75 -9.69 -15.78 -25.25
C GLU A 75 -10.99 -15.93 -26.07
#